data_AF-A0A551Z6X4-F1
#
_entry.id   AF-A0A551Z6X4-F1
#
_cell.length_a   1.000
_cell.length_b   1.000
_cell.length_c   1.000
_cell.angle_alpha   90.00
_cell.angle_beta   90.00
_cell.angle_gamma   90.00
#
_symmetry.space_group_name_H-M   'P 1'
#
loop_
_entity.id
_entity.type
_entity.pdbx_description
1 polymer ?
#
loop_
_entity_poly.entity_id
_entity_poly.type
_entity_poly.pdbx_seq_one_letter_code
_entity_poly.pdbx_strand_id
1 'polypeptide(L)' 'MKNYTQEQLLALRDSQEAWLMAQPGVTGTGIGLDARGQLVLRIFTKGISASTRQSIAGQLPHVPLDWEEGDVIAY' A
#
# COMPACT_ATOMS: atom_id res chain seq x y z
N MET A 1 0.66 15.92 6.70
CA MET A 1 0.11 14.75 6.00
C MET A 1 -1.24 15.13 5.42
N LYS A 2 -1.52 14.78 4.17
CA LYS A 2 -2.81 15.07 3.54
C LYS A 2 -3.82 14.04 4.04
N ASN A 3 -5.00 14.47 4.47
CA ASN A 3 -6.08 13.55 4.80
C ASN A 3 -6.71 13.09 3.48
N TYR A 4 -6.58 11.81 3.15
CA TYR A 4 -7.20 11.23 1.96
C TYR A 4 -8.61 10.76 2.28
N THR A 5 -9.55 10.99 1.38
CA THR A 5 -10.82 10.27 1.39
C THR A 5 -10.63 8.85 0.88
N GLN A 6 -11.58 7.96 1.17
CA GLN A 6 -11.56 6.59 0.65
C GLN A 6 -11.51 6.56 -0.88
N GLU A 7 -12.31 7.41 -1.55
CA GLU A 7 -12.32 7.52 -3.02
C GLU A 7 -10.98 7.98 -3.59
N GLN A 8 -10.32 8.93 -2.93
CA GLN A 8 -9.00 9.42 -3.36
C GLN A 8 -7.93 8.34 -3.21
N LEU A 9 -7.97 7.56 -2.13
CA LEU A 9 -7.07 6.42 -1.94
C LEU A 9 -7.36 5.28 -2.91
N LEU A 10 -8.64 5.02 -3.25
CA LEU A 10 -9.03 4.06 -4.27
C LEU A 10 -8.48 4.45 -5.65
N ALA A 11 -8.77 5.68 -6.09
CA ALA A 11 -8.28 6.16 -7.39
C ALA A 11 -6.74 6.15 -7.45
N LEU A 12 -6.08 6.51 -6.35
CA LEU A 12 -4.62 6.44 -6.27
C LEU A 12 -4.13 4.99 -6.36
N ARG A 13 -4.69 4.07 -5.57
CA ARG A 13 -4.38 2.64 -5.62
C ARG A 13 -4.50 2.14 -7.05
N ASP A 14 -5.65 2.35 -7.67
CA ASP A 14 -5.93 1.85 -9.02
C ASP A 14 -4.94 2.42 -10.05
N SER A 15 -4.55 3.69 -9.91
CA SER A 15 -3.55 4.31 -10.79
C SER A 15 -2.12 3.77 -10.59
N GLN A 16 -1.82 3.22 -9.41
CA GLN A 16 -0.48 2.73 -9.04
C GLN A 16 -0.41 1.21 -8.96
N GLU A 17 -1.54 0.50 -9.04
CA GLU A 17 -1.66 -0.93 -8.76
C GLU A 17 -0.71 -1.76 -9.62
N ALA A 18 -0.69 -1.51 -10.92
CA ALA A 18 0.21 -2.22 -11.84
C ALA A 18 1.70 -2.03 -11.46
N TRP A 19 2.09 -0.84 -11.01
CA TRP A 19 3.46 -0.56 -10.59
C TRP A 19 3.77 -1.19 -9.22
N LEU A 20 2.83 -1.13 -8.27
CA LEU A 20 2.96 -1.73 -6.94
C LEU A 20 3.06 -3.26 -7.03
N MET A 21 2.21 -3.89 -7.83
CA MET A 21 2.22 -5.34 -8.06
C MET A 21 3.48 -5.83 -8.80
N ALA A 22 4.17 -4.94 -9.52
CA ALA A 22 5.45 -5.25 -10.15
C ALA A 22 6.64 -5.20 -9.16
N GLN A 23 6.45 -4.68 -7.94
CA GLN A 23 7.53 -4.58 -6.96
C GLN A 23 7.85 -5.95 -6.34
N PRO A 24 9.14 -6.31 -6.20
CA PRO A 24 9.53 -7.58 -5.59
C PRO A 24 8.99 -7.73 -4.16
N GLY A 25 8.26 -8.82 -3.92
CA GLY A 25 7.70 -9.14 -2.61
C GLY A 25 6.38 -8.44 -2.27
N VAL A 26 5.79 -7.68 -3.20
CA VAL A 26 4.39 -7.22 -3.09
C VAL A 26 3.48 -8.32 -3.62
N THR A 27 2.47 -8.68 -2.84
CA THR A 27 1.49 -9.73 -3.17
C THR A 27 0.08 -9.19 -3.41
N GLY A 28 -0.19 -7.96 -2.98
CA GLY A 28 -1.47 -7.30 -3.19
C GLY A 28 -1.48 -5.87 -2.67
N THR A 29 -2.55 -5.15 -3.02
CA THR A 29 -2.83 -3.82 -2.47
C THR A 29 -4.28 -3.74 -1.99
N GLY A 30 -4.53 -2.91 -0.99
CA GLY A 30 -5.85 -2.73 -0.40
C GLY A 30 -5.99 -1.37 0.26
N ILE A 31 -7.19 -1.08 0.75
CA ILE A 31 -7.43 0.09 1.59
C ILE A 31 -7.91 -0.42 2.93
N GLY A 32 -7.28 0.06 3.99
CA GLY A 32 -7.60 -0.31 5.35
C GLY A 32 -7.54 0.88 6.28
N LEU A 33 -7.75 0.60 7.55
CA LEU A 33 -7.48 1.53 8.64
C LEU A 33 -6.23 1.07 9.37
N ASP A 34 -5.34 2.00 9.70
CA ASP A 34 -4.24 1.74 10.62
C ASP A 34 -4.73 1.60 12.07
N ALA A 35 -3.82 1.32 13.00
CA ALA A 35 -4.14 1.19 14.43
C ALA A 35 -4.71 2.48 15.07
N ARG A 36 -4.63 3.62 14.38
CA ARG A 36 -5.16 4.92 14.83
C ARG A 36 -6.49 5.25 14.17
N GLY A 37 -7.04 4.37 13.34
CA GLY A 37 -8.27 4.59 12.58
C GLY A 37 -8.09 5.52 11.38
N GLN A 38 -6.86 5.73 10.89
CA GLN A 38 -6.60 6.52 9.70
C GLN A 38 -6.65 5.64 8.45
N LEU A 39 -7.27 6.13 7.38
CA LEU A 39 -7.27 5.48 6.08
C LEU A 39 -5.83 5.38 5.53
N VAL A 40 -5.44 4.17 5.16
CA VAL A 40 -4.12 3.84 4.62
C VAL A 40 -4.26 3.04 3.33
N LEU A 41 -3.30 3.22 2.42
CA LEU A 41 -3.04 2.25 1.37
C LEU A 41 -2.27 1.10 1.99
N ARG A 42 -2.93 -0.05 2.09
CA ARG A 42 -2.34 -1.28 2.61
C ARG A 42 -1.61 -2.01 1.50
N ILE A 43 -0.37 -2.38 1.75
CA ILE A 43 0.44 -3.18 0.83
C ILE A 43 0.67 -4.53 1.50
N PHE A 44 0.14 -5.56 0.87
CA PHE A 44 0.36 -6.94 1.30
C PHE A 44 1.70 -7.41 0.74
N THR A 45 2.53 -7.99 1.60
CA THR A 45 3.89 -8.37 1.26
C THR A 45 4.23 -9.79 1.67
N LYS A 46 5.18 -10.37 0.95
CA LYS A 46 5.81 -11.65 1.26
C LYS A 46 7.30 -11.58 0.98
N GLY A 47 8.11 -11.52 2.04
CA GLY A 47 9.57 -11.44 1.94
C GLY A 47 10.08 -10.16 1.27
N ILE A 48 9.34 -9.05 1.38
CA ILE A 48 9.75 -7.77 0.78
C ILE A 48 11.05 -7.24 1.43
N SER A 49 11.95 -6.74 0.60
CA SER A 49 13.20 -6.14 1.08
C SER A 49 12.99 -4.72 1.64
N ALA A 50 13.88 -4.29 2.54
CA ALA A 50 13.84 -2.93 3.07
C ALA A 50 14.05 -1.86 1.98
N SER A 51 14.88 -2.14 0.96
CA SER A 51 15.11 -1.23 -0.17
C SER A 51 13.86 -1.09 -1.03
N THR A 52 13.12 -2.19 -1.28
CA THR A 52 11.84 -2.13 -2.00
C THR A 52 10.81 -1.34 -1.21
N ARG A 53 10.68 -1.55 0.10
CA ARG A 53 9.79 -0.74 0.96
C ARG A 53 10.12 0.75 0.89
N GLN A 54 11.40 1.10 0.94
CA GLN A 54 11.86 2.48 0.81
C GLN A 54 11.57 3.08 -0.56
N SER A 55 11.76 2.31 -1.64
CA SER A 55 11.44 2.75 -3.00
C SER A 55 9.96 3.07 -3.17
N ILE A 56 9.07 2.21 -2.65
CA ILE A 56 7.62 2.45 -2.64
C ILE A 56 7.25 3.68 -1.82
N ALA A 57 7.78 3.80 -0.60
CA ALA A 57 7.53 4.97 0.24
C ALA A 57 8.04 6.27 -0.41
N GLY A 58 9.14 6.19 -1.18
CA GLY A 58 9.68 7.32 -1.94
C GLY A 58 8.85 7.70 -3.16
N GLN A 59 8.24 6.73 -3.84
CA GLN A 59 7.32 6.96 -4.96
C GLN A 59 5.99 7.59 -4.50
N LEU A 60 5.59 7.30 -3.26
CA LEU A 60 4.31 7.71 -2.66
C LEU A 60 4.53 8.55 -1.39
N PRO A 61 5.27 9.67 -1.43
CA PRO A 61 5.80 10.36 -0.24
C PRO A 61 4.73 11.03 0.64
N HIS A 62 3.51 11.20 0.13
CA HIS A 62 2.40 11.82 0.84
C HIS A 62 1.28 10.84 1.17
N VAL A 63 1.41 9.59 0.76
CA VAL A 63 0.38 8.57 0.91
C VAL A 63 0.60 7.88 2.25
N PRO A 64 -0.43 7.78 3.09
CA PRO A 64 -0.34 7.00 4.31
C PRO A 64 -0.27 5.51 3.92
N LEU A 65 0.92 4.90 4.05
CA LEU A 65 1.18 3.50 3.72
C LEU A 65 1.18 2.65 4.99
N ASP A 66 0.62 1.45 4.87
CA ASP A 66 0.71 0.42 5.90
C ASP A 66 1.09 -0.92 5.27
N TRP A 67 1.84 -1.74 6.00
CA TRP A 67 2.45 -2.95 5.48
C TRP A 67 1.91 -4.16 6.22
N GLU A 68 1.39 -5.13 5.48
CA GLU A 68 0.88 -6.37 6.06
C GLU A 68 1.65 -7.55 5.46
N GLU A 69 2.38 -8.27 6.30
CA GLU A 69 3.06 -9.50 5.87
C GLU A 69 2.06 -10.65 5.96
N GLY A 70 1.77 -11.30 4.83
CA GLY A 70 0.79 -12.38 4.78
C GLY A 70 0.37 -12.78 3.37
N ASP A 71 -0.33 -13.91 3.29
CA ASP A 71 -0.95 -14.33 2.04
C ASP A 71 -2.22 -13.51 1.80
N VAL A 72 -2.37 -12.96 0.59
CA VAL A 72 -3.61 -12.27 0.20
C VAL A 72 -4.68 -13.32 -0.03
N ILE A 73 -5.60 -13.46 0.92
CA ILE A 73 -6.80 -14.28 0.75
C ILE A 73 -7.87 -13.39 0.10
N ALA A 74 -7.95 -13.43 -1.23
CA ALA A 74 -9.11 -12.91 -1.93
C ALA A 74 -10.27 -13.92 -1.75
N TYR A 75 -11.36 -13.49 -1.10
CA TYR A 75 -12.63 -14.21 -1.06
C TYR A 75 -13.51 -13.82 -2.25
#